data_AF-A0A3N5U6E7-F1
#
_entry.id   AF-A0A3N5U6E7-F1
#
_cell.length_a   1.000
_cell.length_b   1.000
_cell.length_c   1.000
_cell.angle_alpha   90.00
_cell.angle_beta   90.00
_cell.angle_gamma   90.00
#
_symmetry.space_group_name_H-M   'P 1'
#
loop_
_entity.id
_entity.type
_entity.pdbx_description
1 polymer ?
#
loop_
_entity_poly.entity_id
_entity_poly.type
_entity_poly.pdbx_seq_one_letter_code
_entity_poly.pdbx_strand_id
1 'polypeptide(L)'
;MPKILSQEEVDSLLKGIDEGKIGATGDIAPESRDLPRYDFQKEHGPVQQRMPGLGVIQERFTSLLATSLSTVSGAQVDVTPAEMASVTLGDFFRSIPLPASLNLFKMEPLRGVSL
;
A
#
# COMPACT_ATOMS: atom_id res chain seq x y z
N MET A 1 27.10 23.61 -1.21
CA MET A 1 28.18 24.20 -0.40
C MET A 1 28.06 23.62 1.00
N PRO A 2 29.09 22.94 1.54
CA PRO A 2 29.05 22.36 2.88
C PRO A 2 29.02 23.48 3.92
N LYS A 3 28.04 23.48 4.82
CA LYS A 3 27.92 24.45 5.90
C LYS A 3 28.93 24.08 6.99
N ILE A 4 30.15 24.58 6.84
CA ILE A 4 31.21 24.45 7.83
C ILE A 4 30.91 25.49 8.91
N LEU A 5 30.62 25.02 10.13
CA LEU A 5 30.37 25.86 11.30
C LEU A 5 31.63 26.66 11.62
N SER A 6 31.47 27.91 12.06
CA SER A 6 32.62 28.70 12.51
C SER A 6 33.16 28.15 13.84
N GLN A 7 34.44 28.36 14.12
CA GLN A 7 35.08 27.85 15.34
C GLN A 7 34.38 28.33 16.62
N GLU A 8 33.76 29.52 16.57
CA GLU A 8 32.98 30.11 17.66
C GLU A 8 31.65 29.36 17.91
N GLU A 9 31.02 28.85 16.85
CA GLU A 9 29.83 28.00 16.96
C GLU A 9 30.20 26.63 17.55
N VAL A 10 31.35 26.08 17.18
CA VAL A 10 31.86 24.81 17.73
C VAL A 10 32.16 24.95 19.23
N ASP A 11 32.84 26.03 19.63
CA ASP A 11 33.15 26.27 21.05
C ASP A 11 31.88 26.53 21.87
N SER A 12 30.88 27.21 21.30
CA SER A 12 29.58 27.41 21.96
C SER A 12 28.81 26.09 22.15
N LEU A 13 28.89 25.18 21.17
CA LEU A 13 28.28 23.85 21.27
C LEU A 13 29.04 22.95 22.26
N LEU A 14 30.38 22.99 22.28
CA LEU A 14 31.20 22.23 23.23
C LEU A 14 30.96 22.68 24.67
N LYS A 15 30.86 24.00 24.89
CA LYS A 15 30.57 24.56 26.20
C LYS A 15 29.15 24.22 26.66
N GLY A 16 28.18 24.15 25.73
CA GLY A 16 26.83 23.67 26.00
C GLY A 16 26.77 22.20 26.41
N ILE A 17 27.66 21.35 25.88
CA ILE A 17 27.87 19.95 26.26
C ILE A 17 28.49 19.83 27.66
N ASP A 18 29.57 20.56 27.92
CA ASP A 18 30.32 20.49 29.19
C ASP A 18 29.53 21.08 30.37
N GLU A 19 28.73 22.13 30.14
CA GLU A 19 27.85 22.71 31.16
C GLU A 19 26.57 21.87 31.40
N GLY A 20 26.37 20.77 30.69
CA GLY A 20 25.20 19.90 30.82
C GLY A 20 23.86 20.59 30.52
N LYS A 21 23.89 21.79 29.93
CA LYS A 21 22.69 22.61 29.63
C LYS A 21 22.01 22.24 28.33
N ILE A 22 22.68 21.48 27.45
CA ILE A 22 21.91 20.68 26.50
C ILE A 22 21.44 19.43 27.21
N GLY A 23 20.21 19.48 27.71
CA GLY A 23 19.52 18.26 28.12
C GLY A 23 19.51 17.29 26.94
N ALA A 24 20.39 16.29 26.97
CA ALA A 24 20.30 15.08 26.14
C ALA A 24 19.09 14.20 26.53
N THR A 25 18.17 14.79 27.28
CA THR A 25 16.86 14.29 27.69
C THR A 25 15.96 15.52 27.75
N GLY A 26 15.73 16.15 26.60
CA GLY A 26 14.46 16.83 26.42
C GLY A 26 13.40 15.75 26.52
N ASP A 27 12.73 15.69 27.67
CA ASP A 27 11.49 14.95 27.87
C ASP A 27 10.60 15.22 26.66
N ILE A 28 10.62 14.30 25.70
CA ILE A 28 9.43 14.03 24.92
C ILE A 28 8.54 13.35 25.97
N ALA A 29 7.88 14.16 26.80
CA ALA A 29 6.69 13.71 27.50
C ALA A 29 5.92 12.94 26.43
N PRO A 30 5.67 11.63 26.59
CA PRO A 30 4.87 10.94 25.60
C PRO A 30 3.56 11.72 25.63
N GLU A 31 3.30 12.50 24.59
CA GLU A 31 1.94 12.97 24.37
C GLU A 31 1.18 11.65 24.36
N SER A 32 0.45 11.41 25.44
CA SER A 32 -0.62 10.43 25.48
C SER A 32 -1.70 10.99 24.57
N ARG A 33 -1.37 11.16 23.28
CA ARG A 33 -2.33 10.96 22.23
C ARG A 33 -2.79 9.55 22.50
N ASP A 34 -4.03 9.45 22.95
CA ASP A 34 -4.86 8.30 22.67
C ASP A 34 -4.78 8.10 21.15
N LEU A 35 -3.71 7.43 20.71
CA LEU A 35 -3.60 6.90 19.38
C LEU A 35 -4.76 5.93 19.33
N PRO A 36 -5.76 6.15 18.44
CA PRO A 36 -6.90 5.26 18.38
C PRO A 36 -6.37 3.85 18.20
N ARG A 37 -6.64 2.98 19.19
CA ARG A 37 -6.22 1.58 19.14
C ARG A 37 -6.79 1.01 17.85
N TYR A 38 -5.91 0.71 16.91
CA TYR A 38 -6.29 0.16 15.63
C TYR A 38 -6.77 -1.27 15.87
N ASP A 39 -8.07 -1.46 15.72
CA ASP A 39 -8.72 -2.73 15.96
C ASP A 39 -8.64 -3.60 14.70
N PHE A 40 -7.70 -4.53 14.70
CA PHE A 40 -7.51 -5.50 13.61
C PHE A 40 -8.68 -6.48 13.45
N GLN A 41 -9.64 -6.52 14.39
CA GLN A 41 -10.79 -7.41 14.37
C GLN A 41 -12.05 -6.78 13.73
N LYS A 42 -12.09 -5.46 13.52
CA LYS A 42 -13.21 -4.86 12.80
C LYS A 42 -13.16 -5.33 11.35
N GLU A 43 -14.26 -5.86 10.82
CA GLU A 43 -14.38 -6.07 9.38
C GLU A 43 -14.17 -4.73 8.68
N HIS A 44 -13.05 -4.61 7.98
CA HIS A 44 -12.65 -3.38 7.33
C HIS A 44 -13.56 -3.21 6.11
N GLY A 45 -14.09 -2.00 5.90
CA GLY A 45 -14.99 -1.68 4.79
C GLY A 45 -14.42 -1.96 3.37
N PRO A 46 -15.14 -1.54 2.32
CA PRO A 46 -14.86 -1.92 0.93
C PRO A 46 -13.36 -1.84 0.54
N VAL A 47 -12.88 -2.81 -0.22
CA VAL A 47 -11.46 -2.95 -0.62
C VAL A 47 -10.93 -1.67 -1.28
N GLN A 48 -11.78 -0.95 -2.01
CA GLN A 48 -11.43 0.33 -2.66
C GLN A 48 -10.96 1.40 -1.67
N GLN A 49 -11.50 1.42 -0.45
CA GLN A 49 -11.10 2.37 0.59
C GLN A 49 -9.81 1.96 1.29
N ARG A 50 -9.46 0.66 1.24
CA ARG A 50 -8.24 0.09 1.82
C ARG A 50 -7.06 0.11 0.85
N MET A 51 -7.33 -0.06 -0.44
CA MET A 51 -6.34 -0.18 -1.50
C MET A 51 -6.77 0.63 -2.73
N PRO A 52 -6.77 1.98 -2.66
CA PRO A 52 -7.17 2.82 -3.78
C PRO A 52 -6.31 2.58 -5.03
N GLY A 53 -5.04 2.20 -4.84
CA GLY A 53 -4.14 1.82 -5.95
C GLY A 53 -4.62 0.59 -6.72
N LEU A 54 -5.35 -0.34 -6.09
CA LEU A 54 -5.85 -1.54 -6.76
C LEU A 54 -6.92 -1.20 -7.81
N GLY A 55 -7.75 -0.19 -7.54
CA GLY A 55 -8.72 0.32 -8.51
C GLY A 55 -8.04 0.91 -9.75
N VAL A 56 -7.01 1.73 -9.54
CA VAL A 56 -6.20 2.31 -10.63
C VAL A 56 -5.49 1.22 -11.45
N ILE A 57 -4.97 0.19 -10.78
CA ILE A 57 -4.33 -0.95 -11.44
C ILE A 57 -5.35 -1.72 -12.28
N GLN A 58 -6.55 -2.00 -11.74
CA GLN A 58 -7.61 -2.72 -12.44
C GLN A 58 -8.08 -1.96 -13.69
N GLU A 59 -8.25 -0.64 -13.60
CA GLU A 59 -8.63 0.19 -14.74
C GLU A 59 -7.58 0.11 -15.86
N ARG A 60 -6.30 0.30 -15.53
CA ARG A 60 -5.19 0.19 -16.50
C ARG A 60 -5.08 -1.21 -17.09
N PHE A 61 -5.19 -2.24 -16.26
CA PHE A 61 -5.17 -3.63 -16.71
C PHE A 61 -6.29 -3.90 -17.70
N THR A 62 -7.49 -3.40 -17.44
CA THR A 62 -8.66 -3.58 -18.31
C THR A 62 -8.42 -2.97 -19.70
N SER A 63 -7.87 -1.75 -19.77
CA SER A 63 -7.54 -1.12 -21.05
C SER A 63 -6.48 -1.91 -21.84
N LEU A 64 -5.45 -2.41 -21.15
CA LEU A 64 -4.39 -3.23 -21.77
C LEU A 64 -4.92 -4.57 -22.26
N LEU A 65 -5.78 -5.23 -21.46
CA LEU A 65 -6.40 -6.50 -21.81
C LEU A 65 -7.31 -6.35 -23.04
N ALA A 66 -8.16 -5.34 -23.08
CA ALA A 66 -9.02 -5.05 -24.23
C ALA A 66 -8.20 -4.87 -25.52
N THR A 67 -7.11 -4.11 -25.44
CA THR A 67 -6.19 -3.88 -26.58
C THR A 67 -5.51 -5.17 -27.01
N SER A 68 -5.02 -5.96 -26.06
CA SER A 68 -4.34 -7.24 -26.34
C SER A 68 -5.30 -8.26 -26.96
N LEU A 69 -6.50 -8.42 -26.41
CA LEU A 69 -7.53 -9.32 -26.94
C LEU A 69 -7.99 -8.86 -28.32
N SER A 70 -8.17 -7.57 -28.54
CA SER A 70 -8.54 -7.04 -29.87
C SER A 70 -7.47 -7.35 -30.91
N THR A 71 -6.19 -7.25 -30.53
CA THR A 71 -5.06 -7.57 -31.42
C THR A 71 -5.03 -9.06 -31.77
N VAL A 72 -5.22 -9.94 -30.77
CA VAL A 72 -5.17 -11.40 -30.99
C VAL A 72 -6.41 -11.91 -31.71
N SER A 73 -7.60 -11.38 -31.41
CA SER A 73 -8.85 -11.81 -32.03
C SER A 73 -9.12 -11.19 -33.40
N GLY A 74 -8.49 -10.06 -33.73
CA GLY A 74 -8.75 -9.29 -34.95
C GLY A 74 -10.11 -8.58 -34.95
N ALA A 75 -10.79 -8.52 -33.81
CA ALA A 75 -12.09 -7.87 -33.64
C ALA A 75 -12.02 -6.83 -32.52
N GLN A 76 -12.94 -5.87 -32.52
CA GLN A 76 -13.04 -4.91 -31.43
C GLN A 76 -13.61 -5.61 -30.19
N VAL A 77 -12.84 -5.62 -29.10
CA VAL A 77 -13.24 -6.20 -27.81
C VAL A 77 -13.42 -5.08 -26.80
N ASP A 78 -14.60 -5.03 -26.18
CA ASP A 78 -14.87 -4.16 -25.04
C ASP A 78 -14.75 -4.97 -23.73
N VAL A 79 -14.11 -4.38 -22.73
CA VAL A 79 -13.87 -5.02 -21.43
C VAL A 79 -14.25 -4.03 -20.35
N THR A 80 -15.23 -4.41 -19.52
CA THR A 80 -15.70 -3.61 -18.39
C THR A 80 -15.36 -4.32 -17.08
N PRO A 81 -14.71 -3.64 -16.11
CA PRO A 81 -14.39 -4.24 -14.82
C PRO A 81 -15.66 -4.47 -13.99
N ALA A 82 -15.73 -5.61 -13.31
CA ALA A 82 -16.77 -5.87 -12.31
C ALA A 82 -16.45 -5.17 -10.97
N GLU A 83 -17.46 -5.11 -10.09
CA GLU A 83 -17.32 -4.53 -8.76
C GLU A 83 -16.22 -5.25 -7.94
N MET A 84 -15.40 -4.46 -7.25
CA MET A 84 -14.34 -4.97 -6.41
C MET A 84 -14.86 -5.23 -4.99
N ALA A 85 -14.89 -6.49 -4.58
CA ALA A 85 -15.31 -6.91 -3.24
C ALA A 85 -14.24 -7.80 -2.58
N SER A 86 -14.23 -7.80 -1.24
CA SER A 86 -13.49 -8.81 -0.48
C SER A 86 -14.42 -9.97 -0.19
N VAL A 87 -14.03 -11.18 -0.59
CA VAL A 87 -14.78 -12.40 -0.31
C VAL A 87 -13.86 -13.50 0.22
N THR A 88 -14.42 -14.46 0.94
CA THR A 88 -13.66 -15.66 1.32
C THR A 88 -13.46 -16.56 0.10
N LEU A 89 -12.36 -17.31 0.07
CA LEU A 89 -12.08 -18.21 -1.05
C LEU A 89 -13.16 -19.28 -1.24
N GLY A 90 -13.73 -19.78 -0.14
CA GLY A 90 -14.79 -20.78 -0.17
C GLY A 90 -16.08 -20.25 -0.80
N ASP A 91 -16.45 -19.01 -0.48
CA ASP A 91 -17.62 -18.36 -1.08
C ASP A 91 -17.37 -18.01 -2.56
N PHE A 92 -16.15 -17.61 -2.90
CA PHE A 92 -15.75 -17.38 -4.29
C PHE A 92 -15.94 -18.63 -5.15
N PHE A 93 -15.44 -19.79 -4.73
CA PHE A 93 -15.62 -21.04 -5.50
C PHE A 93 -17.09 -21.45 -5.66
N ARG A 94 -17.94 -21.14 -4.68
CA ARG A 94 -19.39 -21.42 -4.77
C ARG A 94 -20.11 -20.50 -5.75
N SER A 95 -19.55 -19.32 -6.04
CA SER A 95 -20.14 -18.34 -6.95
C SER A 95 -19.85 -18.63 -8.43
N ILE A 96 -18.88 -19.50 -8.73
CA ILE A 96 -18.43 -19.76 -10.10
C ILE A 96 -19.36 -20.76 -10.80
N PRO A 97 -19.99 -20.40 -11.94
CA PRO A 97 -20.78 -21.33 -12.73
C PRO A 97 -19.88 -22.35 -13.44
N LEU A 98 -20.34 -23.60 -13.56
CA LEU A 98 -19.59 -24.68 -14.21
C LEU A 98 -20.09 -24.92 -15.65
N PRO A 99 -19.19 -25.17 -16.63
CA PRO A 99 -17.73 -25.23 -16.52
C PRO A 99 -17.08 -23.84 -16.50
N ALA A 100 -16.00 -23.68 -15.73
CA ALA A 100 -15.22 -22.44 -15.66
C ALA A 100 -13.74 -22.67 -16.01
N SER A 101 -13.13 -21.68 -16.66
CA SER A 101 -11.68 -21.62 -16.87
C SER A 101 -11.04 -20.86 -15.71
N LEU A 102 -10.23 -21.57 -14.91
CA LEU A 102 -9.54 -21.03 -13.74
C LEU A 102 -8.03 -21.09 -13.97
N ASN A 103 -7.33 -19.96 -13.82
CA ASN A 103 -5.91 -19.86 -14.13
C ASN A 103 -5.15 -19.41 -12.90
N LEU A 104 -4.28 -20.27 -12.36
CA LEU A 104 -3.43 -19.90 -11.23
C LEU A 104 -2.13 -19.27 -11.71
N PHE A 105 -1.77 -18.13 -11.13
CA PHE A 105 -0.51 -17.46 -11.44
C PHE A 105 0.16 -16.92 -10.17
N LYS A 106 1.47 -16.70 -10.28
CA LYS A 106 2.30 -16.12 -9.22
C LYS A 106 2.92 -14.84 -9.75
N MET A 107 3.05 -13.85 -8.89
CA MET A 107 3.69 -12.58 -9.20
C MET A 107 4.87 -12.38 -8.25
N GLU A 108 6.10 -12.52 -8.73
CA GLU A 108 7.28 -12.19 -7.92
C GLU A 108 7.42 -10.66 -7.81
N PRO A 109 7.79 -10.09 -6.64
CA PRO A 109 8.22 -10.74 -5.40
C PRO A 109 7.07 -11.02 -4.40
N LEU A 110 5.82 -10.89 -4.82
CA LEU A 110 4.65 -11.08 -3.94
C LEU A 110 4.54 -12.54 -3.52
N ARG A 111 4.31 -12.75 -2.23
CA ARG A 111 4.13 -14.09 -1.67
C ARG A 111 2.70 -14.56 -1.93
N GLY A 112 2.56 -15.79 -2.42
CA GLY A 112 1.27 -16.44 -2.60
C GLY A 112 1.00 -16.86 -4.05
N VAL A 113 -0.22 -17.31 -4.29
CA VAL A 113 -0.76 -17.68 -5.60
C VAL A 113 -2.06 -16.90 -5.78
N SER A 114 -2.23 -16.30 -6.94
CA SER A 114 -3.49 -15.69 -7.36
C SER A 114 -4.20 -16.61 -8.34
N LEU A 115 -5.52 -16.46 -8.44
CA LEU A 115 -6.38 -17.05 -9.45
C LEU A 115 -6.97 -15.96 -10.34
#